data_AF-A0A8J5JDT7-F1
#
_entry.id   AF-A0A8J5JDT7-F1
#
_cell.length_a   1.000
_cell.length_b   1.000
_cell.length_c   1.000
_cell.angle_alpha   90.00
_cell.angle_beta   90.00
_cell.angle_gamma   90.00
#
_symmetry.space_group_name_H-M   'P 1'
#
loop_
_entity.id
_entity.type
_entity.pdbx_description
1 polymer ?
#
loop_
_entity_poly.entity_id
_entity_poly.type
_entity_poly.pdbx_seq_one_letter_code
_entity_poly.pdbx_strand_id
1 'polypeptide(L)'
;MEKLETIFLTNLWNDILERVNKTNKVLQSKDVDMLVAMNHLKSLKTYLQEIRDKFNEYELKGKSTHRCLGSDYSDANKRERKLSVRLA
;
A
#
# COMPACT_ATOMS: atom_id res chain seq x y z
N MET A 1 -14.64 -8.39 4.38
CA MET A 1 -13.33 -8.17 3.72
C MET A 1 -13.23 -6.75 3.13
N GLU A 2 -14.13 -5.83 3.50
CA GLU A 2 -14.27 -4.50 2.88
C GLU A 2 -13.71 -3.38 3.75
N LYS A 3 -12.70 -3.69 4.57
CA LYS A 3 -12.08 -2.69 5.42
C LYS A 3 -11.22 -1.77 4.57
N LEU A 4 -11.24 -0.48 4.90
CA LEU A 4 -10.40 0.52 4.25
C LEU A 4 -8.90 0.14 4.31
N GLU A 5 -8.45 -0.52 5.38
CA GLU A 5 -7.11 -1.10 5.53
C GLU A 5 -6.76 -2.10 4.43
N THR A 6 -7.69 -2.99 4.09
CA THR A 6 -7.50 -4.01 3.06
C THR A 6 -7.39 -3.35 1.69
N ILE A 7 -8.29 -2.43 1.37
CA ILE A 7 -8.26 -1.68 0.10
C ILE A 7 -6.96 -0.88 -0.03
N PHE A 8 -6.55 -0.20 1.05
CA PHE A 8 -5.31 0.55 1.10
C PHE A 8 -4.10 -0.35 0.83
N LEU A 9 -3.96 -1.45 1.57
CA LEU A 9 -2.84 -2.37 1.43
C LEU A 9 -2.81 -3.04 0.06
N THR A 10 -3.97 -3.44 -0.48
CA THR A 10 -4.07 -4.02 -1.82
C THR A 10 -3.59 -3.05 -2.88
N ASN A 11 -4.01 -1.78 -2.83
CA ASN A 11 -3.57 -0.77 -3.78
C ASN A 11 -2.06 -0.50 -3.66
N LEU A 12 -1.56 -0.36 -2.44
CA LEU A 12 -0.13 -0.14 -2.19
C LEU A 12 0.72 -1.28 -2.74
N TRP A 13 0.36 -2.52 -2.43
CA TRP A 13 1.11 -3.69 -2.89
C TRP A 13 1.01 -3.90 -4.39
N ASN A 14 -0.15 -3.63 -5.00
CA ASN A 14 -0.30 -3.68 -6.45
C ASN A 14 0.72 -2.77 -7.14
N ASP A 15 0.82 -1.52 -6.70
CA ASP A 15 1.68 -0.52 -7.34
C ASP A 15 3.18 -0.82 -7.11
N ILE A 16 3.54 -1.38 -5.93
CA ILE A 16 4.90 -1.86 -5.65
C ILE A 16 5.25 -3.04 -6.57
N LEU A 17 4.39 -4.06 -6.60
CA LEU A 17 4.65 -5.29 -7.38
C LEU A 17 4.72 -5.00 -8.87
N GLU A 18 3.88 -4.10 -9.39
CA GLU A 18 3.93 -3.68 -10.78
C GLU A 18 5.27 -3.01 -11.12
N ARG A 19 5.73 -2.07 -10.29
CA ARG A 19 7.01 -1.36 -10.51
C ARG A 19 8.21 -2.30 -10.41
N VAL A 20 8.20 -3.21 -9.43
CA VAL A 20 9.23 -4.23 -9.27
C VAL A 20 9.25 -5.16 -10.48
N ASN A 21 8.10 -5.63 -10.95
CA ASN A 21 8.01 -6.50 -12.12
C ASN A 21 8.53 -5.80 -13.39
N LYS A 22 8.16 -4.53 -13.62
CA LYS A 22 8.69 -3.73 -14.74
C LYS A 22 10.22 -3.65 -14.69
N THR A 23 10.79 -3.38 -13.51
CA THR A 23 12.24 -3.33 -13.31
C THR A 23 12.87 -4.70 -13.57
N ASN A 24 12.27 -5.76 -13.05
CA ASN A 24 12.75 -7.13 -13.23
C ASN A 24 12.80 -7.54 -14.70
N LYS A 25 11.78 -7.20 -15.50
CA LYS A 25 11.78 -7.45 -16.95
C LYS A 25 12.95 -6.78 -17.67
N VAL A 26 13.32 -5.57 -17.26
CA VAL A 26 14.49 -4.87 -17.83
C VAL A 26 15.78 -5.59 -17.45
N LEU A 27 15.94 -5.93 -16.16
CA LEU A 27 17.16 -6.57 -15.65
C LEU A 27 17.39 -7.97 -16.22
N GLN A 28 16.33 -8.67 -16.60
CA GLN A 28 16.40 -10.01 -17.21
C GLN A 28 16.43 -9.97 -18.74
N SER A 29 16.47 -8.78 -19.36
CA SER A 29 16.63 -8.65 -20.81
C SER A 29 18.01 -9.15 -21.24
N LYS A 30 18.07 -9.88 -22.36
CA LYS A 30 19.33 -10.46 -22.88
C LYS A 30 20.36 -9.39 -23.26
N ASP A 31 19.88 -8.22 -23.66
CA ASP A 31 20.69 -7.12 -24.17
C ASP A 31 20.76 -5.95 -23.17
N VAL A 32 20.58 -6.22 -21.87
CA VAL A 32 20.60 -5.15 -20.87
C VAL A 32 22.02 -4.61 -20.67
N ASP A 33 22.17 -3.33 -20.92
CA ASP A 33 23.40 -2.61 -20.60
C ASP A 33 23.53 -2.40 -19.07
N MET A 34 24.75 -2.50 -18.54
CA MET A 34 25.02 -2.41 -17.10
C MET A 34 24.63 -1.04 -16.52
N LEU A 35 24.88 0.05 -17.25
CA LEU A 35 24.50 1.40 -16.84
C LEU A 35 22.98 1.55 -16.80
N VAL A 36 22.29 0.98 -17.82
CA VAL A 36 20.82 0.91 -17.85
C VAL A 36 20.30 0.15 -16.63
N ALA A 37 20.82 -1.05 -16.35
CA ALA A 37 20.43 -1.85 -15.18
C ALA A 37 20.61 -1.09 -13.86
N MET A 38 21.75 -0.43 -13.67
CA MET A 38 22.02 0.39 -12.48
C MET A 38 21.03 1.54 -12.34
N ASN A 39 20.72 2.24 -13.43
CA ASN A 39 19.78 3.36 -13.43
C ASN A 39 18.36 2.90 -13.07
N HIS A 40 17.92 1.75 -13.58
CA HIS A 40 16.64 1.17 -13.22
C HIS A 40 16.55 0.78 -11.74
N LEU A 41 17.62 0.20 -11.17
CA LEU A 41 17.68 -0.10 -9.74
C LEU A 41 17.65 1.16 -8.86
N LYS A 42 18.39 2.21 -9.25
CA LYS A 42 18.35 3.52 -8.56
C LYS A 42 16.96 4.14 -8.62
N SER A 43 16.31 4.08 -9.79
CA SER A 43 14.93 4.55 -9.95
C SER A 43 13.95 3.76 -9.08
N LEU A 44 14.06 2.42 -9.03
CA LEU A 44 13.23 1.59 -8.17
C LEU A 44 13.41 1.93 -6.69
N LYS A 45 14.67 2.10 -6.23
CA LYS A 45 14.97 2.52 -4.86
C LYS A 45 14.29 3.85 -4.53
N THR A 46 14.45 4.85 -5.40
CA THR A 46 13.88 6.19 -5.21
C THR A 46 12.36 6.13 -5.14
N TYR A 47 11.72 5.39 -6.05
CA TYR A 47 10.28 5.17 -6.05
C TYR A 47 9.78 4.54 -4.73
N LEU A 48 10.49 3.52 -4.21
CA LEU A 48 10.13 2.88 -2.94
C LEU A 48 10.38 3.76 -1.72
N GLN A 49 11.21 4.79 -1.82
CA GLN A 49 11.36 5.80 -0.78
C GLN A 49 10.17 6.77 -0.85
N GLU A 50 9.88 7.31 -2.03
CA GLU A 50 8.77 8.25 -2.26
C GLU A 50 7.40 7.67 -1.94
N ILE A 51 7.17 6.37 -2.17
CA ILE A 51 5.87 5.74 -1.94
C ILE A 51 5.46 5.78 -0.45
N ARG A 52 6.43 5.88 0.47
CA ARG A 52 6.16 6.01 1.91
C ARG A 52 5.51 7.34 2.26
N ASP A 53 5.86 8.40 1.53
CA ASP A 53 5.33 9.74 1.74
C ASP A 53 3.94 9.92 1.12
N LYS A 54 3.50 8.97 0.28
CA LYS A 54 2.21 9.00 -0.42
C LYS A 54 1.03 8.42 0.38
N PHE A 55 1.18 8.24 1.70
CA PHE A 55 0.12 7.68 2.54
C PHE A 55 -1.24 8.37 2.31
N ASN A 56 -1.26 9.71 2.32
CA ASN A 56 -2.47 10.50 2.13
C ASN A 56 -3.14 10.24 0.77
N GLU A 57 -2.35 10.04 -0.30
CA GLU A 57 -2.88 9.75 -1.63
C GLU A 57 -3.58 8.39 -1.66
N TYR A 58 -2.97 7.36 -1.07
CA TYR A 58 -3.55 6.03 -0.97
C TYR A 58 -4.77 5.99 -0.04
N GLU A 59 -4.75 6.78 1.05
CA GLU A 59 -5.89 6.91 1.96
C GLU A 59 -7.08 7.56 1.24
N LEU A 60 -6.85 8.66 0.51
CA LEU A 60 -7.88 9.33 -0.30
C LEU A 60 -8.41 8.42 -1.41
N LYS A 61 -7.53 7.73 -2.13
CA LYS A 61 -7.89 6.74 -3.15
C LYS A 61 -8.75 5.63 -2.54
N GLY A 62 -8.31 5.08 -1.42
CA GLY A 62 -9.07 4.11 -0.64
C GLY A 62 -10.45 4.65 -0.28
N LYS A 63 -10.55 5.83 0.34
CA LYS A 63 -11.81 6.49 0.72
C LYS A 63 -12.74 6.76 -0.48
N SER A 64 -12.19 7.09 -1.65
CA SER A 64 -12.96 7.34 -2.87
C SER A 64 -13.61 6.07 -3.42
N THR A 65 -12.86 4.97 -3.48
CA THR A 65 -13.37 3.64 -3.81
C THR A 65 -14.36 3.16 -2.74
N HIS A 66 -14.10 3.53 -1.48
CA HIS A 66 -14.80 3.10 -0.29
C HIS A 66 -16.13 3.81 0.00
N ARG A 67 -16.32 5.05 -0.49
CA ARG A 67 -17.62 5.74 -0.40
C ARG A 67 -18.75 4.92 -1.06
N CYS A 68 -18.40 3.96 -1.91
CA CYS A 68 -19.32 2.99 -2.52
C CYS A 68 -19.61 1.74 -1.65
N LEU A 69 -18.87 1.49 -0.55
CA LEU A 69 -18.88 0.23 0.22
C LEU A 69 -19.14 0.38 1.74
N GLY A 70 -18.99 1.56 2.34
CA GLY A 70 -19.59 1.89 3.66
C GLY A 70 -18.96 1.27 4.94
N SER A 71 -17.70 0.83 4.90
CA SER A 71 -16.98 0.16 6.02
C SER A 71 -15.70 0.88 6.53
N ASP A 72 -15.76 1.65 7.60
CA ASP A 72 -14.61 2.39 8.16
C ASP A 72 -13.37 1.53 8.56
N TYR A 73 -12.28 2.20 8.96
CA TYR A 73 -11.13 1.53 9.60
C TYR A 73 -11.61 0.64 10.75
N SER A 74 -10.93 -0.48 10.98
CA SER A 74 -11.40 -1.49 11.95
C SER A 74 -11.46 -0.98 13.39
N ASP A 75 -10.70 0.07 13.67
CA ASP A 75 -10.63 0.73 14.96
C ASP A 75 -11.83 1.65 15.26
N ALA A 76 -12.56 2.09 14.24
CA ALA A 76 -13.74 2.96 14.41
C ALA A 76 -14.91 2.26 15.13
N ASN A 77 -14.98 0.92 15.04
CA ASN A 77 -16.05 0.10 15.62
C ASN A 77 -15.57 -0.82 16.76
N LYS A 78 -14.47 -0.46 17.44
CA LYS A 78 -14.00 -1.25 18.59
C LYS A 78 -14.99 -1.12 19.76
N ARG A 79 -15.52 -2.25 20.20
CA ARG A 79 -16.40 -2.36 21.37
C ARG A 79 -15.65 -1.89 22.62
N GLU A 80 -16.15 -0.86 23.30
CA GLU A 80 -15.61 -0.46 24.61
C GLU A 80 -15.73 -1.64 25.58
N ARG A 81 -14.61 -2.00 26.21
CA ARG A 81 -14.58 -3.07 27.21
C ARG A 81 -15.32 -2.56 28.45
N LYS A 82 -16.58 -2.98 28.63
CA LYS A 82 -17.27 -2.78 29.91
C LYS A 82 -16.51 -3.56 30.98
N LEU A 83 -15.71 -2.86 31.79
CA LEU A 83 -15.18 -3.42 33.03
C LEU A 83 -16.38 -3.86 33.86
N SER A 84 -16.46 -5.14 34.19
CA SER A 84 -17.46 -5.63 35.14
C SER A 84 -17.14 -4.98 36.49
N VAL A 85 -17.85 -3.91 36.83
CA VAL A 85 -17.82 -3.36 38.19
C VAL A 85 -18.38 -4.45 39.08
N ARG A 86 -17.52 -5.13 39.84
CA ARG A 86 -18.00 -5.97 40.96
C ARG A 86 -18.53 -4.98 41.99
N LEU A 87 -19.84 -4.99 42.20
CA LEU A 87 -20.48 -4.23 43.27
C LEU A 87 -19.83 -4.65 44.58
N ALA A 88 -19.26 -3.67 45.28
CA ALA A 88 -18.65 -3.84 46.60
C ALA A 88 -19.72 -4.01 47.68
#